data_AF-A0A0F3IEI2-F1
#
_entry.id   AF-A0A0F3IEI2-F1
#
_cell.length_a   1.000
_cell.length_b   1.000
_cell.length_c   1.000
_cell.angle_alpha   90.00
_cell.angle_beta   90.00
_cell.angle_gamma   90.00
#
_symmetry.space_group_name_H-M   'P 1'
#
loop_
_entity.id
_entity.type
_entity.pdbx_description
1 polymer ?
#
loop_
_entity_poly.entity_id
_entity_poly.type
_entity_poly.pdbx_seq_one_letter_code
_entity_poly.pdbx_strand_id
1 'polypeptide(L)'
;MKTTNMRFFNQNGLTLVEILVAMVLGTFLIGGVLEVYLSNKQTSLMQNNLSELQENGRAAMNILARDIRMAGFHGDFSFRTNTNIVDALPISPSLDSIVSGVDSGQPNYWTAAQQAAVVPDTDVITVMFARPCGGKLQPPGMTNPSSPIPISANAANNCNITAGDAVFITDNSRADIFLATNNNATNITHARLLNTYGTGANAGSEIFPYFINSYYIGIGANNRPALFRFDNVRPGLGVSVQELIEGIEDMQILYGINTDADIAPNFLC
;
A
#
# COMPACT_ATOMS: atom_id res chain seq x y z
N MET A 1 66.12 66.18 6.44
CA MET A 1 64.67 66.39 6.46
C MET A 1 64.13 65.93 5.10
N LYS A 2 63.53 64.73 5.04
CA LYS A 2 63.03 64.11 3.79
C LYS A 2 61.57 64.53 3.63
N THR A 3 61.26 65.37 2.65
CA THR A 3 59.90 65.82 2.35
C THR A 3 59.16 64.72 1.58
N THR A 4 58.22 64.05 2.24
CA THR A 4 57.31 63.08 1.61
C THR A 4 56.27 63.84 0.80
N ASN A 5 56.39 63.85 -0.53
CA ASN A 5 55.40 64.41 -1.42
C ASN A 5 54.13 63.53 -1.41
N MET A 6 53.08 63.97 -0.71
CA MET A 6 51.74 63.43 -0.88
C MET A 6 51.21 63.83 -2.27
N ARG A 7 51.20 62.88 -3.19
CA ARG A 7 50.50 63.03 -4.47
C ARG A 7 49.00 62.99 -4.20
N PHE A 8 48.34 64.15 -4.25
CA PHE A 8 46.89 64.21 -4.33
C PHE A 8 46.47 63.64 -5.69
N PHE A 9 45.75 62.53 -5.69
CA PHE A 9 45.10 62.03 -6.88
C PHE A 9 43.98 63.02 -7.24
N ASN A 10 44.07 63.65 -8.43
CA ASN A 10 42.96 64.42 -8.97
C ASN A 10 41.75 63.49 -9.13
N GLN A 11 40.65 63.80 -8.45
CA GLN A 11 39.36 63.17 -8.73
C GLN A 11 38.82 63.75 -10.04
N ASN A 12 39.00 63.02 -11.13
CA ASN A 12 38.28 63.30 -12.36
C ASN A 12 36.83 62.87 -12.14
N GLY A 13 35.89 63.82 -12.15
CA GLY A 13 34.47 63.54 -12.00
C GLY A 13 33.92 62.74 -13.19
N LEU A 14 32.95 61.88 -12.93
CA LEU A 14 32.25 61.11 -13.97
C LEU A 14 31.36 62.03 -14.80
N THR A 15 31.40 61.87 -16.12
CA THR A 15 30.49 62.57 -17.02
C THR A 15 29.09 62.00 -16.92
N LEU A 16 28.06 62.83 -17.16
CA LEU A 16 26.66 62.38 -17.17
C LEU A 16 26.44 61.25 -18.19
N VAL A 17 27.19 61.28 -19.30
CA VAL A 17 27.18 60.22 -20.33
C VAL A 17 27.80 58.92 -19.81
N GLU A 18 28.89 58.95 -19.05
CA GLU A 18 29.47 57.73 -18.44
C GLU A 18 28.50 57.06 -17.46
N ILE A 19 27.77 57.84 -16.66
CA ILE A 19 26.77 57.28 -15.73
C ILE A 19 25.61 56.63 -16.50
N LEU A 20 25.15 57.24 -17.60
CA LEU A 20 24.10 56.66 -18.45
C LEU A 20 24.56 55.35 -19.10
N VAL A 21 25.77 55.32 -19.66
CA VAL A 21 26.33 54.10 -20.27
C VAL A 21 26.54 53.00 -19.24
N ALA A 22 27.11 53.33 -18.07
CA ALA A 22 27.34 52.37 -16.99
C ALA A 22 26.02 51.76 -16.48
N MET A 23 24.96 52.56 -16.36
CA MET A 23 23.65 52.10 -15.93
C MET A 23 23.02 51.16 -16.96
N VAL A 24 23.05 51.52 -18.25
CA VAL A 24 22.52 50.67 -19.33
C VAL A 24 23.23 49.31 -19.36
N LEU A 25 24.56 49.30 -19.28
CA LEU A 25 25.35 48.06 -19.25
C LEU A 25 25.09 47.25 -17.97
N GLY A 26 24.97 47.92 -16.82
CA GLY A 26 24.65 47.26 -15.56
C GLY A 26 23.29 46.58 -15.58
N THR A 27 22.25 47.25 -16.09
CA THR A 27 20.91 46.68 -16.25
C THR A 27 20.92 45.52 -17.24
N PHE A 28 21.62 45.64 -18.36
CA PHE A 28 21.73 44.58 -19.35
C PHE A 28 22.37 43.31 -18.76
N LEU A 29 23.45 43.46 -18.00
CA LEU A 29 24.13 42.33 -17.35
C LEU A 29 23.25 41.68 -16.27
N ILE A 30 22.61 42.47 -15.40
CA ILE A 30 21.72 41.94 -14.36
C ILE A 30 20.52 41.23 -14.98
N GLY A 31 19.94 41.80 -16.06
CA GLY A 31 18.85 41.18 -16.81
C GLY A 31 19.22 39.79 -17.33
N GLY A 32 20.37 39.66 -17.98
CA GLY A 32 20.86 38.36 -18.48
C GLY A 32 21.12 37.35 -17.36
N VAL A 33 21.72 37.76 -16.23
CA VAL A 33 21.96 36.88 -15.09
C VAL A 33 20.64 36.42 -14.45
N LEU A 34 19.65 37.32 -14.36
CA LEU A 34 18.34 37.00 -13.80
C LEU A 34 17.61 35.94 -14.64
N GLU A 35 17.66 36.05 -15.98
CA GLU A 35 17.09 35.04 -16.88
C GLU A 35 17.72 33.65 -16.67
N VAL A 36 19.05 33.59 -16.61
CA VAL A 36 19.79 32.34 -16.35
C VAL A 36 19.40 31.76 -14.99
N TYR A 37 19.31 32.60 -13.96
CA TYR A 37 18.89 32.16 -12.62
C TYR A 37 17.47 31.59 -12.61
N LEU A 38 16.52 32.27 -13.26
CA LEU A 38 15.12 31.80 -13.36
C LEU A 38 15.03 30.49 -14.15
N SER A 39 15.76 30.38 -15.25
CA SER A 39 15.84 29.15 -16.06
C SER A 39 16.41 27.98 -15.26
N ASN A 40 17.50 28.19 -14.51
CA ASN A 40 18.09 27.17 -13.64
C ASN A 40 17.14 26.75 -12.52
N LYS A 41 16.43 27.70 -11.91
CA LYS A 41 15.43 27.41 -10.88
C LYS A 41 14.28 26.57 -11.44
N GLN A 42 13.74 26.93 -12.60
CA GLN A 42 12.68 26.16 -13.26
C GLN A 42 13.15 24.75 -13.62
N THR A 43 14.37 24.62 -14.14
CA THR A 43 14.97 23.33 -14.50
C THR A 43 15.15 22.45 -13.26
N SER A 44 15.66 23.01 -12.16
CA SER A 44 15.83 22.28 -10.89
C SER A 44 14.48 21.81 -10.32
N LEU A 45 13.43 22.64 -10.37
CA LEU A 45 12.09 22.23 -9.95
C LEU A 45 11.54 21.10 -10.82
N MET A 46 11.71 21.18 -12.14
CA MET A 46 11.29 20.12 -13.05
C MET A 46 12.02 18.80 -12.79
N GLN A 47 13.33 18.86 -12.54
CA GLN A 47 14.14 17.67 -12.21
C GLN A 47 13.69 17.03 -10.89
N ASN A 48 13.42 17.84 -9.86
CA ASN A 48 12.92 17.33 -8.58
C ASN A 48 11.56 16.65 -8.75
N ASN A 49 10.61 17.29 -9.44
CA ASN A 49 9.29 16.71 -9.69
C ASN A 49 9.38 15.39 -10.47
N LEU A 50 10.26 15.30 -11.47
CA LEU A 50 10.49 14.05 -12.21
C LEU A 50 11.09 12.96 -11.32
N SER A 51 12.01 13.32 -10.42
CA SER A 51 12.58 12.38 -9.45
C SER A 51 11.52 11.84 -8.50
N GLU A 52 10.66 12.71 -7.96
CA GLU A 52 9.55 12.33 -7.09
C GLU A 52 8.56 11.41 -7.81
N LEU A 53 8.16 11.74 -9.05
CA LEU A 53 7.27 10.89 -9.85
C LEU A 53 7.85 9.49 -10.07
N GLN A 54 9.14 9.39 -10.39
CA GLN A 54 9.80 8.10 -10.60
C GLN A 54 9.94 7.29 -9.31
N GLU A 55 10.25 7.96 -8.20
CA GLU A 55 10.34 7.32 -6.88
C GLU A 55 8.98 6.81 -6.41
N ASN A 56 7.95 7.64 -6.49
CA ASN A 56 6.59 7.29 -6.11
C ASN A 56 6.03 6.17 -6.99
N GLY A 57 6.22 6.25 -8.32
CA GLY A 57 5.83 5.17 -9.23
C GLY A 57 6.53 3.85 -8.91
N ARG A 58 7.84 3.88 -8.65
CA ARG A 58 8.59 2.67 -8.25
C ARG A 58 8.11 2.11 -6.91
N ALA A 59 7.82 2.98 -5.94
CA ALA A 59 7.32 2.57 -4.63
C ALA A 59 5.92 1.94 -4.72
N ALA A 60 5.00 2.57 -5.47
CA ALA A 60 3.66 2.05 -5.75
C ALA A 60 3.72 0.66 -6.40
N MET A 61 4.50 0.50 -7.47
CA MET A 61 4.67 -0.79 -8.15
C MET A 61 5.28 -1.86 -7.25
N ASN A 62 6.22 -1.50 -6.37
CA ASN A 62 6.80 -2.46 -5.43
C ASN A 62 5.76 -2.97 -4.41
N ILE A 63 4.95 -2.07 -3.85
CA ILE A 63 3.89 -2.44 -2.90
C ILE A 63 2.86 -3.36 -3.56
N LEU A 64 2.35 -2.95 -4.73
CA LEU A 64 1.36 -3.72 -5.48
C LEU A 64 1.92 -5.08 -5.89
N ALA A 65 3.10 -5.11 -6.52
CA ALA A 65 3.70 -6.36 -7.00
C ALA A 65 4.01 -7.33 -5.86
N ARG A 66 4.46 -6.84 -4.70
CA ARG A 66 4.74 -7.70 -3.53
C ARG A 66 3.48 -8.40 -3.05
N ASP A 67 2.36 -7.69 -2.98
CA ASP A 67 1.12 -8.22 -2.41
C ASP A 67 0.38 -9.09 -3.46
N ILE A 68 0.40 -8.68 -4.73
CA ILE A 68 -0.12 -9.47 -5.87
C ILE A 68 0.66 -10.78 -6.05
N ARG A 69 1.98 -10.79 -5.85
CA ARG A 69 2.78 -12.04 -5.93
C ARG A 69 2.40 -13.06 -4.86
N MET A 70 1.81 -12.61 -3.76
CA MET A 70 1.31 -13.48 -2.70
C MET A 70 -0.15 -13.87 -2.93
N ALA A 71 -0.82 -13.35 -3.97
CA ALA A 71 -2.22 -13.66 -4.26
C ALA A 71 -2.48 -15.16 -4.23
N GLY A 72 -3.44 -15.57 -3.43
CA GLY A 72 -3.84 -16.97 -3.30
C GLY A 72 -2.88 -17.83 -2.49
N PHE A 73 -1.81 -17.27 -1.93
CA PHE A 73 -0.94 -18.00 -1.01
C PHE A 73 -1.70 -18.39 0.25
N HIS A 74 -1.62 -19.66 0.62
CA HIS A 74 -2.43 -20.29 1.65
C HIS A 74 -1.71 -21.49 2.30
N GLY A 75 -0.38 -21.40 2.42
CA GLY A 75 0.44 -22.42 3.10
C GLY A 75 0.52 -23.76 2.35
N ASP A 76 0.59 -24.86 3.10
CA ASP A 76 0.82 -26.24 2.59
C ASP A 76 -0.45 -26.96 2.12
N PHE A 77 -1.61 -26.30 2.17
CA PHE A 77 -2.87 -26.87 1.71
C PHE A 77 -3.12 -26.55 0.24
N SER A 78 -3.69 -27.50 -0.52
CA SER A 78 -4.17 -27.25 -1.89
C SER A 78 -5.69 -27.08 -1.86
N PHE A 79 -6.24 -26.09 -2.55
CA PHE A 79 -7.68 -25.71 -2.57
C PHE A 79 -8.59 -26.78 -3.20
N ARG A 80 -8.59 -28.01 -2.67
CA ARG A 80 -9.45 -29.11 -3.15
C ARG A 80 -10.72 -29.28 -2.32
N THR A 81 -10.89 -28.55 -1.23
CA THR A 81 -12.12 -28.55 -0.43
C THR A 81 -12.45 -27.16 0.08
N ASN A 82 -13.75 -26.92 0.28
CA ASN A 82 -14.34 -25.68 0.81
C ASN A 82 -13.53 -25.14 1.99
N THR A 83 -12.91 -23.97 1.82
CA THR A 83 -12.53 -23.13 2.95
C THR A 83 -13.82 -22.80 3.69
N ASN A 84 -13.92 -23.25 4.93
CA ASN A 84 -15.04 -22.84 5.75
C ASN A 84 -14.84 -21.37 6.08
N ILE A 85 -15.75 -20.52 5.61
CA ILE A 85 -15.66 -19.08 5.82
C ILE A 85 -16.58 -18.76 6.98
N VAL A 86 -15.93 -18.24 8.01
CA VAL A 86 -16.57 -17.76 9.20
C VAL A 86 -16.93 -16.28 9.00
N ASP A 87 -18.21 -15.98 8.95
CA ASP A 87 -18.77 -14.60 8.94
C ASP A 87 -18.23 -13.83 10.17
N ALA A 88 -17.74 -12.58 10.18
CA ALA A 88 -17.98 -11.41 9.36
C ALA A 88 -16.70 -10.86 8.69
N LEU A 89 -16.12 -11.63 7.76
CA LEU A 89 -15.31 -10.99 6.71
C LEU A 89 -16.27 -10.41 5.68
N PRO A 90 -16.19 -9.10 5.36
CA PRO A 90 -16.91 -8.49 4.23
C PRO A 90 -16.83 -9.28 2.94
N ILE A 91 -15.73 -10.02 2.75
CA ILE A 91 -15.46 -10.77 1.54
C ILE A 91 -15.11 -12.20 1.89
N SER A 92 -15.85 -13.13 1.31
CA SER A 92 -15.65 -14.57 1.44
C SER A 92 -14.63 -15.05 0.41
N PRO A 93 -13.42 -15.51 0.81
CA PRO A 93 -12.41 -15.98 -0.13
C PRO A 93 -12.79 -17.31 -0.80
N SER A 94 -13.02 -17.28 -2.11
CA SER A 94 -13.12 -18.43 -3.01
C SER A 94 -11.99 -18.41 -4.03
N LEU A 95 -11.76 -19.52 -4.73
CA LEU A 95 -10.80 -19.59 -5.85
C LEU A 95 -11.04 -18.51 -6.90
N ASP A 96 -12.30 -18.13 -7.10
CA ASP A 96 -12.72 -17.13 -8.09
C ASP A 96 -12.61 -15.69 -7.56
N SER A 97 -12.38 -15.51 -6.25
CA SER A 97 -12.32 -14.19 -5.61
C SER A 97 -10.92 -13.81 -5.10
N ILE A 98 -9.90 -14.65 -5.32
CA ILE A 98 -8.52 -14.41 -4.84
C ILE A 98 -7.96 -13.10 -5.41
N VAL A 99 -8.22 -12.84 -6.68
CA VAL A 99 -7.92 -11.60 -7.38
C VAL A 99 -9.18 -11.14 -8.10
N SER A 100 -9.60 -9.91 -7.83
CA SER A 100 -10.74 -9.29 -8.50
C SER A 100 -10.39 -7.85 -8.85
N GLY A 101 -10.58 -7.47 -10.11
CA GLY A 101 -10.49 -6.10 -10.58
C GLY A 101 -11.87 -5.56 -10.93
N VAL A 102 -12.11 -4.29 -10.68
CA VAL A 102 -13.29 -3.57 -11.16
C VAL A 102 -12.94 -2.14 -11.57
N ASP A 103 -13.74 -1.56 -12.45
CA ASP A 103 -13.69 -0.13 -12.75
C ASP A 103 -14.26 0.73 -11.61
N SER A 104 -13.89 2.02 -11.60
CA SER A 104 -14.50 3.02 -10.72
C SER A 104 -16.04 2.99 -10.78
N GLY A 105 -16.67 3.04 -9.61
CA GLY A 105 -18.13 3.05 -9.49
C GLY A 105 -18.82 1.70 -9.68
N GLN A 106 -18.08 0.63 -10.01
CA GLN A 106 -18.62 -0.73 -9.99
C GLN A 106 -18.62 -1.32 -8.57
N PRO A 107 -19.60 -2.17 -8.23
CA PRO A 107 -19.61 -2.86 -6.94
C PRO A 107 -18.41 -3.81 -6.79
N ASN A 108 -17.58 -3.59 -5.76
CA ASN A 108 -16.46 -4.47 -5.41
C ASN A 108 -16.38 -4.70 -3.90
N TYR A 109 -17.38 -5.40 -3.36
CA TYR A 109 -17.51 -5.72 -1.93
C TYR A 109 -17.52 -4.52 -0.97
N TRP A 110 -17.72 -3.33 -1.53
CA TRP A 110 -17.64 -2.04 -0.87
C TRP A 110 -19.01 -1.38 -0.75
N THR A 111 -19.19 -0.58 0.30
CA THR A 111 -20.34 0.32 0.44
C THR A 111 -20.29 1.43 -0.62
N ALA A 112 -21.44 2.05 -0.89
CA ALA A 112 -21.52 3.19 -1.82
C ALA A 112 -20.56 4.34 -1.45
N ALA A 113 -20.30 4.55 -0.15
CA ALA A 113 -19.37 5.58 0.31
C ALA A 113 -17.91 5.29 -0.08
N GLN A 114 -17.50 4.02 -0.02
CA GLN A 114 -16.15 3.61 -0.43
C GLN A 114 -16.00 3.64 -1.95
N GLN A 115 -17.03 3.25 -2.70
CA GLN A 115 -17.03 3.37 -4.15
C GLN A 115 -16.91 4.83 -4.61
N ALA A 116 -17.60 5.75 -3.92
CA ALA A 116 -17.51 7.19 -4.20
C ALA A 116 -16.15 7.81 -3.83
N ALA A 117 -15.29 7.10 -3.09
CA ALA A 117 -13.94 7.57 -2.75
C ALA A 117 -12.90 7.27 -3.83
N VAL A 118 -13.24 6.44 -4.81
CA VAL A 118 -12.39 6.12 -5.97
C VAL A 118 -12.43 7.26 -6.96
N VAL A 119 -11.26 7.64 -7.48
CA VAL A 119 -11.17 8.61 -8.57
C VAL A 119 -11.83 8.02 -9.82
N PRO A 120 -12.72 8.76 -10.51
CA PRO A 120 -13.35 8.26 -11.74
C PRO A 120 -12.32 7.83 -12.80
N ASP A 121 -12.70 6.85 -13.62
CA ASP A 121 -11.88 6.27 -14.69
C ASP A 121 -10.59 5.59 -14.20
N THR A 122 -10.52 5.20 -12.92
CA THR A 122 -9.43 4.39 -12.35
C THR A 122 -9.94 3.05 -11.86
N ASP A 123 -9.06 2.06 -11.81
CA ASP A 123 -9.43 0.70 -11.43
C ASP A 123 -9.25 0.46 -9.93
N VAL A 124 -9.88 -0.60 -9.45
CA VAL A 124 -9.73 -1.15 -8.11
C VAL A 124 -9.33 -2.61 -8.25
N ILE A 125 -8.25 -3.01 -7.58
CA ILE A 125 -7.88 -4.43 -7.46
C ILE A 125 -7.95 -4.90 -6.02
N THR A 126 -8.69 -5.97 -5.81
CA THR A 126 -8.77 -6.69 -4.53
C THR A 126 -7.95 -7.96 -4.63
N VAL A 127 -7.08 -8.17 -3.65
CA VAL A 127 -6.19 -9.33 -3.57
C VAL A 127 -6.29 -9.95 -2.19
N MET A 128 -6.40 -11.28 -2.17
CA MET A 128 -6.47 -12.09 -0.96
C MET A 128 -5.23 -12.96 -0.84
N PHE A 129 -4.60 -12.96 0.33
CA PHE A 129 -3.39 -13.74 0.56
C PHE A 129 -3.10 -13.94 2.04
N ALA A 130 -2.46 -15.06 2.38
CA ALA A 130 -1.83 -15.27 3.67
C ALA A 130 -0.36 -14.80 3.63
N ARG A 131 0.24 -14.45 4.78
CA ARG A 131 1.68 -14.16 4.87
C ARG A 131 2.38 -15.09 5.86
N PRO A 132 3.54 -15.69 5.50
CA PRO A 132 4.29 -16.53 6.41
C PRO A 132 4.82 -15.73 7.59
N CYS A 133 4.56 -16.23 8.80
CA CYS A 133 5.09 -15.67 10.06
C CYS A 133 5.79 -16.73 10.92
N GLY A 134 5.83 -17.99 10.47
CA GLY A 134 6.45 -19.11 11.19
C GLY A 134 5.68 -19.57 12.44
N GLY A 135 4.45 -19.10 12.64
CA GLY A 135 3.61 -19.53 13.76
C GLY A 135 3.12 -20.97 13.57
N LYS A 136 3.19 -21.77 14.63
CA LYS A 136 2.67 -23.14 14.66
C LYS A 136 1.90 -23.43 15.93
N LEU A 137 0.86 -24.24 15.80
CA LEU A 137 0.08 -24.72 16.94
C LEU A 137 0.94 -25.62 17.83
N GLN A 138 0.92 -25.35 19.14
CA GLN A 138 1.59 -26.19 20.12
C GLN A 138 0.72 -27.38 20.54
N PRO A 139 1.31 -28.51 20.97
CA PRO A 139 0.55 -29.61 21.56
C PRO A 139 -0.34 -29.13 22.73
N PRO A 140 -1.60 -29.58 22.82
CA PRO A 140 -2.26 -30.63 22.03
C PRO A 140 -2.94 -30.16 20.72
N GLY A 141 -2.77 -28.89 20.31
CA GLY A 141 -3.60 -28.26 19.29
C GLY A 141 -4.98 -27.88 19.84
N MET A 142 -5.97 -27.73 18.96
CA MET A 142 -7.35 -27.47 19.36
C MET A 142 -8.05 -28.79 19.70
N THR A 143 -8.32 -29.00 20.98
CA THR A 143 -9.04 -30.20 21.46
C THR A 143 -10.53 -30.21 21.13
N ASN A 144 -11.13 -29.05 20.85
CA ASN A 144 -12.49 -28.90 20.36
C ASN A 144 -12.60 -27.65 19.47
N PRO A 145 -13.65 -27.52 18.64
CA PRO A 145 -13.83 -26.38 17.73
C PRO A 145 -13.89 -24.99 18.39
N SER A 146 -14.05 -24.91 19.71
CA SER A 146 -14.09 -23.65 20.48
C SER A 146 -12.86 -23.46 21.36
N SER A 147 -11.89 -24.38 21.33
CA SER A 147 -10.67 -24.28 22.12
C SER A 147 -9.83 -23.12 21.60
N PRO A 148 -9.24 -22.32 22.49
CA PRO A 148 -8.22 -21.37 22.09
C PRO A 148 -7.13 -22.07 21.28
N ILE A 149 -6.56 -21.35 20.32
CA ILE A 149 -5.49 -21.85 19.46
C ILE A 149 -4.19 -21.70 20.24
N PRO A 150 -3.55 -22.81 20.65
CA PRO A 150 -2.34 -22.74 21.45
C PRO A 150 -1.16 -22.36 20.56
N ILE A 151 -0.48 -21.26 20.90
CA ILE A 151 0.75 -20.79 20.24
C ILE A 151 1.93 -20.87 21.22
N SER A 152 3.15 -20.89 20.70
CA SER A 152 4.35 -21.04 21.55
C SER A 152 4.57 -19.83 22.45
N ALA A 153 4.74 -20.07 23.75
CA ALA A 153 5.08 -19.05 24.76
C ALA A 153 6.46 -18.41 24.52
N ASN A 154 7.39 -19.16 23.93
CA ASN A 154 8.74 -18.69 23.60
C ASN A 154 8.81 -17.98 22.23
N ALA A 155 7.69 -17.92 21.52
CA ALA A 155 7.47 -17.23 20.27
C ALA A 155 6.13 -16.47 20.35
N ALA A 156 5.96 -15.72 21.44
CA ALA A 156 4.73 -15.01 21.78
C ALA A 156 4.27 -14.19 20.58
N ASN A 157 3.29 -14.72 19.87
CA ASN A 157 2.69 -14.13 18.69
C ASN A 157 3.68 -13.54 17.68
N ASN A 158 4.64 -14.33 17.17
CA ASN A 158 5.52 -13.91 16.07
C ASN A 158 4.77 -13.36 14.84
N CYS A 159 3.50 -13.71 14.71
CA CYS A 159 2.58 -13.27 13.67
C CYS A 159 1.88 -11.93 13.97
N ASN A 160 2.11 -11.34 15.16
CA ASN A 160 1.51 -10.11 15.66
C ASN A 160 -0.02 -10.04 15.48
N ILE A 161 -0.71 -11.17 15.63
CA ILE A 161 -2.17 -11.31 15.53
C ILE A 161 -2.83 -10.62 16.72
N THR A 162 -3.72 -9.68 16.44
CA THR A 162 -4.49 -8.92 17.41
C THR A 162 -5.98 -9.19 17.22
N ALA A 163 -6.80 -8.76 18.19
CA ALA A 163 -8.24 -8.84 18.06
C ALA A 163 -8.72 -8.13 16.77
N GLY A 164 -9.57 -8.79 15.99
CA GLY A 164 -10.08 -8.34 14.70
C GLY A 164 -9.19 -8.69 13.50
N ASP A 165 -8.06 -9.39 13.68
CA ASP A 165 -7.29 -9.89 12.54
C ASP A 165 -7.88 -11.20 12.01
N ALA A 166 -7.89 -11.37 10.69
CA ALA A 166 -8.16 -12.64 10.05
C ALA A 166 -6.91 -13.52 10.12
N VAL A 167 -7.11 -14.77 10.50
CA VAL A 167 -6.05 -15.75 10.64
C VAL A 167 -6.42 -16.99 9.86
N PHE A 168 -5.49 -17.44 9.03
CA PHE A 168 -5.58 -18.65 8.25
C PHE A 168 -4.76 -19.75 8.98
N ILE A 169 -5.40 -20.88 9.30
CA ILE A 169 -4.73 -22.06 9.87
C ILE A 169 -4.73 -23.15 8.81
N THR A 170 -3.61 -23.83 8.65
CA THR A 170 -3.52 -24.94 7.71
C THR A 170 -2.62 -26.06 8.18
N ASP A 171 -2.97 -27.27 7.78
CA ASP A 171 -2.10 -28.44 7.76
C ASP A 171 -2.14 -29.07 6.36
N ASN A 172 -1.51 -30.23 6.18
CA ASN A 172 -1.42 -30.93 4.89
C ASN A 172 -2.77 -31.50 4.40
N SER A 173 -3.84 -31.36 5.17
CA SER A 173 -5.15 -31.98 4.94
C SER A 173 -6.34 -31.04 5.10
N ARG A 174 -6.16 -29.88 5.76
CA ARG A 174 -7.23 -28.94 6.14
C ARG A 174 -6.72 -27.52 6.16
N ALA A 175 -7.61 -26.59 5.83
CA ALA A 175 -7.41 -25.16 5.99
C ALA A 175 -8.69 -24.50 6.54
N ASP A 176 -8.52 -23.50 7.40
CA ASP A 176 -9.63 -22.70 7.94
C ASP A 176 -9.22 -21.24 8.14
N ILE A 177 -10.20 -20.33 8.06
CA ILE A 177 -10.04 -18.89 8.29
C ILE A 177 -10.96 -18.49 9.43
N PHE A 178 -10.42 -17.81 10.44
CA PHE A 178 -11.18 -17.31 11.56
C PHE A 178 -10.75 -15.88 11.93
N LEU A 179 -11.62 -15.17 12.65
CA LEU A 179 -11.31 -13.87 13.23
C LEU A 179 -10.79 -14.03 14.66
N ALA A 180 -9.61 -13.51 14.95
CA ALA A 180 -9.11 -13.45 16.32
C ALA A 180 -9.98 -12.49 17.15
N THR A 181 -10.50 -12.93 18.30
CA THR A 181 -11.29 -12.06 19.19
C THR A 181 -10.47 -11.50 20.34
N ASN A 182 -9.42 -12.23 20.73
CA ASN A 182 -8.45 -11.81 21.73
C ASN A 182 -7.18 -12.65 21.55
N ASN A 183 -6.09 -12.20 22.14
CA ASN A 183 -4.82 -12.90 22.12
C ASN A 183 -4.08 -12.69 23.46
N ASN A 184 -3.34 -13.71 23.88
CA ASN A 184 -2.37 -13.60 24.95
C ASN A 184 -1.03 -14.21 24.51
N ALA A 185 -0.06 -14.30 25.41
CA ALA A 185 1.29 -14.79 25.07
C ALA A 185 1.32 -16.24 24.54
N THR A 186 0.29 -17.04 24.81
CA THR A 186 0.28 -18.49 24.53
C THR A 186 -0.96 -18.97 23.79
N ASN A 187 -1.97 -18.12 23.59
CA ASN A 187 -3.23 -18.50 22.98
C ASN A 187 -3.82 -17.36 22.16
N ILE A 188 -4.42 -17.72 21.03
CA ILE A 188 -5.34 -16.86 20.27
C ILE A 188 -6.74 -17.39 20.50
N THR A 189 -7.63 -16.54 20.99
CA THR A 189 -9.05 -16.90 21.16
C THR A 189 -9.85 -16.44 19.96
N HIS A 190 -10.91 -17.17 19.66
CA HIS A 190 -11.90 -16.83 18.65
C HIS A 190 -13.30 -17.06 19.23
N ALA A 191 -14.35 -16.47 18.64
CA ALA A 191 -15.71 -16.67 19.11
C ALA A 191 -16.28 -18.04 18.70
N ARG A 192 -17.21 -18.58 19.49
CA ARG A 192 -17.93 -19.85 19.21
C ARG A 192 -19.08 -19.70 18.21
N LEU A 193 -19.66 -18.51 18.07
CA LEU A 193 -20.80 -18.27 17.16
C LEU A 193 -20.41 -18.13 15.69
N LEU A 194 -19.11 -18.10 15.44
CA LEU A 194 -18.48 -17.78 14.18
C LEU A 194 -17.27 -18.70 14.08
N ASN A 195 -17.45 -20.01 14.16
CA ASN A 195 -16.43 -20.96 13.78
C ASN A 195 -17.09 -22.30 13.46
N THR A 196 -17.20 -22.64 12.19
CA THR A 196 -17.67 -23.96 11.74
C THR A 196 -16.50 -24.92 11.57
N TYR A 197 -15.48 -24.84 12.45
CA TYR A 197 -14.42 -25.83 12.49
C TYR A 197 -15.03 -27.21 12.72
N GLY A 198 -15.14 -27.99 11.65
CA GLY A 198 -15.45 -29.41 11.72
C GLY A 198 -14.22 -30.14 12.24
N THR A 199 -14.11 -30.31 13.56
CA THR A 199 -13.08 -31.08 14.30
C THR A 199 -11.68 -30.44 14.33
N GLY A 200 -11.31 -29.83 15.47
CA GLY A 200 -10.16 -28.93 15.73
C GLY A 200 -8.81 -29.15 15.00
N ALA A 201 -8.03 -28.07 14.89
CA ALA A 201 -6.68 -28.07 14.29
C ALA A 201 -5.67 -28.86 15.13
N ASN A 202 -4.85 -29.68 14.49
CA ASN A 202 -3.85 -30.50 15.16
C ASN A 202 -2.64 -29.68 15.63
N ALA A 203 -1.91 -30.21 16.62
CA ALA A 203 -0.58 -29.70 16.95
C ALA A 203 0.33 -29.74 15.72
N GLY A 204 1.11 -28.68 15.50
CA GLY A 204 1.98 -28.55 14.33
C GLY A 204 1.34 -27.87 13.12
N SER A 205 0.01 -27.64 13.12
CA SER A 205 -0.64 -26.82 12.09
C SER A 205 -0.02 -25.42 12.05
N GLU A 206 0.12 -24.87 10.86
CA GLU A 206 0.71 -23.55 10.64
C GLU A 206 -0.36 -22.46 10.69
N ILE A 207 0.01 -21.31 11.22
CA ILE A 207 -0.86 -20.12 11.26
C ILE A 207 -0.24 -19.00 10.44
N PHE A 208 -1.12 -18.26 9.78
CA PHE A 208 -0.76 -17.15 8.92
C PHE A 208 -1.76 -16.01 9.12
N PRO A 209 -1.30 -14.75 9.28
CA PRO A 209 -2.16 -13.59 9.08
C PRO A 209 -2.72 -13.62 7.66
N TYR A 210 -4.02 -13.40 7.55
CA TYR A 210 -4.75 -13.39 6.29
C TYR A 210 -5.16 -11.96 5.95
N PHE A 211 -4.89 -11.53 4.72
CA PHE A 211 -5.14 -10.17 4.25
C PHE A 211 -6.13 -10.21 3.09
N ILE A 212 -7.03 -9.22 3.08
CA ILE A 212 -7.96 -8.95 1.99
C ILE A 212 -7.82 -7.47 1.67
N ASN A 213 -6.91 -7.12 0.77
CA ASN A 213 -6.56 -5.73 0.49
C ASN A 213 -7.12 -5.31 -0.86
N SER A 214 -7.80 -4.17 -0.89
CA SER A 214 -8.18 -3.50 -2.12
C SER A 214 -7.27 -2.29 -2.33
N TYR A 215 -6.71 -2.13 -3.52
CA TYR A 215 -5.91 -0.98 -3.92
C TYR A 215 -6.71 -0.16 -4.92
N TYR A 216 -6.67 1.16 -4.77
CA TYR A 216 -7.43 2.09 -5.61
C TYR A 216 -6.78 3.47 -5.59
N ILE A 217 -7.12 4.30 -6.58
CA ILE A 217 -6.74 5.71 -6.57
C ILE A 217 -7.84 6.50 -5.88
N GLY A 218 -7.45 7.27 -4.86
CA GLY A 218 -8.34 8.14 -4.11
C GLY A 218 -7.77 9.55 -4.02
N ILE A 219 -8.57 10.49 -3.52
CA ILE A 219 -8.09 11.85 -3.23
C ILE A 219 -7.49 11.88 -1.83
N GLY A 220 -6.17 12.04 -1.76
CA GLY A 220 -5.41 12.13 -0.52
C GLY A 220 -5.20 13.54 0.00
N ALA A 221 -4.16 13.72 0.81
CA ALA A 221 -3.81 15.02 1.36
C ALA A 221 -3.63 16.08 0.25
N ASN A 222 -3.95 17.33 0.56
CA ASN A 222 -3.82 18.47 -0.38
C ASN A 222 -4.66 18.34 -1.67
N ASN A 223 -5.70 17.51 -1.67
CA ASN A 223 -6.60 17.31 -2.81
C ASN A 223 -5.87 16.77 -4.05
N ARG A 224 -4.88 15.90 -3.82
CA ARG A 224 -4.09 15.25 -4.86
C ARG A 224 -4.43 13.76 -4.92
N PRO A 225 -4.47 13.17 -6.12
CA PRO A 225 -4.59 11.72 -6.26
C PRO A 225 -3.44 10.99 -5.57
N ALA A 226 -3.77 9.87 -4.93
CA ALA A 226 -2.82 9.01 -4.26
C ALA A 226 -3.25 7.55 -4.37
N LEU A 227 -2.30 6.64 -4.27
CA LEU A 227 -2.57 5.21 -4.14
C LEU A 227 -3.02 4.94 -2.70
N PHE A 228 -4.22 4.40 -2.57
CA PHE A 228 -4.78 3.94 -1.31
C PHE A 228 -4.81 2.43 -1.21
N ARG A 229 -4.81 1.94 0.03
CA ARG A 229 -5.14 0.57 0.39
C ARG A 229 -6.30 0.56 1.35
N PHE A 230 -7.31 -0.26 1.04
CA PHE A 230 -8.41 -0.59 1.93
C PHE A 230 -8.24 -2.00 2.49
N ASP A 231 -8.22 -2.13 3.82
CA ASP A 231 -8.27 -3.42 4.52
C ASP A 231 -9.74 -3.87 4.64
N ASN A 232 -10.10 -4.88 3.85
CA ASN A 232 -11.44 -5.43 3.82
C ASN A 232 -11.72 -6.44 4.94
N VAL A 233 -10.76 -6.75 5.82
CA VAL A 233 -10.99 -7.67 6.95
C VAL A 233 -11.75 -6.97 8.09
N ARG A 234 -11.53 -5.66 8.27
CA ARG A 234 -12.14 -4.84 9.34
C ARG A 234 -13.05 -3.74 8.77
N PRO A 235 -14.27 -4.08 8.32
CA PRO A 235 -15.20 -3.10 7.76
C PRO A 235 -15.72 -2.14 8.83
N GLY A 236 -15.17 -0.93 8.86
CA GLY A 236 -15.71 0.17 9.66
C GLY A 236 -14.92 0.45 10.94
N LEU A 237 -14.24 1.60 10.90
CA LEU A 237 -13.79 2.50 11.97
C LEU A 237 -12.44 3.12 11.59
N GLY A 238 -12.40 4.01 10.59
CA GLY A 238 -11.32 4.99 10.36
C GLY A 238 -9.87 4.49 10.13
N VAL A 239 -9.59 3.19 10.26
CA VAL A 239 -8.25 2.58 10.23
C VAL A 239 -8.09 1.62 9.04
N SER A 240 -9.19 1.31 8.34
CA SER A 240 -9.16 0.42 7.18
C SER A 240 -8.68 1.11 5.90
N VAL A 241 -8.65 2.43 5.84
CA VAL A 241 -8.13 3.20 4.69
C VAL A 241 -6.74 3.70 5.00
N GLN A 242 -5.77 3.42 4.14
CA GLN A 242 -4.41 3.92 4.25
C GLN A 242 -3.96 4.55 2.94
N GLU A 243 -3.53 5.81 2.99
CA GLU A 243 -2.77 6.43 1.91
C GLU A 243 -1.36 5.82 1.89
N LEU A 244 -0.96 5.27 0.74
CA LEU A 244 0.33 4.62 0.57
C LEU A 244 1.34 5.56 -0.07
N ILE A 245 0.99 6.16 -1.20
CA ILE A 245 1.88 6.98 -2.03
C ILE A 245 1.09 8.12 -2.67
N GLU A 246 1.52 9.37 -2.44
CA GLU A 246 0.95 10.57 -3.07
C GLU A 246 1.39 10.68 -4.54
N GLY A 247 0.57 11.33 -5.38
CA GLY A 247 0.91 11.70 -6.75
C GLY A 247 0.73 10.57 -7.76
N ILE A 248 0.02 9.51 -7.39
CA ILE A 248 -0.43 8.47 -8.33
C ILE A 248 -1.83 8.88 -8.81
N GLU A 249 -1.91 9.30 -10.07
CA GLU A 249 -3.12 9.86 -10.68
C GLU A 249 -4.01 8.82 -11.34
N ASP A 250 -3.42 7.74 -11.84
CA ASP A 250 -4.12 6.73 -12.62
C ASP A 250 -3.58 5.33 -12.31
N MET A 251 -4.48 4.35 -12.33
CA MET A 251 -4.18 2.94 -12.19
C MET A 251 -5.14 2.15 -13.08
N GLN A 252 -4.56 1.42 -14.02
CA GLN A 252 -5.28 0.56 -14.96
C GLN A 252 -4.74 -0.87 -14.83
N ILE A 253 -5.63 -1.85 -14.84
CA ILE A 253 -5.32 -3.23 -14.49
C ILE A 253 -5.93 -4.17 -15.51
N LEU A 254 -5.06 -4.81 -16.28
CA LEU A 254 -5.43 -5.89 -17.18
C LEU A 254 -5.07 -7.22 -16.55
N TYR A 255 -6.07 -8.09 -16.33
CA TYR A 255 -5.84 -9.44 -15.84
C TYR A 255 -6.69 -10.48 -16.59
N GLY A 256 -6.17 -11.71 -16.61
CA GLY A 256 -6.80 -12.83 -17.26
C GLY A 256 -7.64 -13.64 -16.28
N ILE A 257 -8.89 -13.91 -16.61
CA ILE A 257 -9.75 -14.85 -15.89
C ILE A 257 -10.13 -16.01 -16.81
N ASN A 258 -10.16 -17.23 -16.29
CA ASN A 258 -10.61 -18.39 -17.05
C ASN A 258 -12.11 -18.57 -16.83
N THR A 259 -12.92 -18.11 -17.79
CA THR A 259 -14.40 -18.09 -17.68
C THR A 259 -15.08 -19.26 -18.39
N ASP A 260 -14.35 -19.99 -19.23
CA ASP A 260 -14.87 -21.06 -20.10
C ASP A 260 -14.22 -22.43 -19.83
N ALA A 261 -13.42 -22.53 -18.77
CA ALA A 261 -12.69 -23.72 -18.34
C ALA A 261 -11.70 -24.28 -19.37
N ASP A 262 -11.26 -23.47 -20.35
CA ASP A 262 -10.39 -23.90 -21.45
C ASP A 262 -8.87 -23.85 -21.09
N ILE A 263 -8.55 -23.47 -19.85
CA ILE A 263 -7.19 -23.31 -19.29
C ILE A 263 -6.47 -22.06 -19.85
N ALA A 264 -7.00 -21.41 -20.88
CA ALA A 264 -6.55 -20.12 -21.34
C ALA A 264 -7.19 -18.99 -20.52
N PRO A 265 -6.46 -17.90 -20.26
CA PRO A 265 -7.05 -16.71 -19.67
C PRO A 265 -7.85 -15.95 -20.74
N ASN A 266 -9.10 -15.63 -20.44
CA ASN A 266 -9.85 -14.59 -21.11
C ASN A 266 -9.45 -13.24 -20.49
N PHE A 267 -9.01 -12.29 -21.31
CA PHE A 267 -8.68 -10.95 -20.83
C PHE A 267 -9.96 -10.13 -20.72
N LEU A 268 -10.24 -9.62 -19.53
CA LEU A 268 -11.22 -8.57 -19.34
C LEU A 268 -10.45 -7.25 -19.18
N CYS A 269 -10.87 -6.26 -19.95
CA CYS A 269 -10.52 -4.87 -19.68
C CYS A 269 -11.26 -4.44 -18.42
#